data_AF-A0A349EDI2-F1
#
_entry.id   AF-A0A349EDI2-F1
#
_cell.length_a   1.000
_cell.length_b   1.000
_cell.length_c   1.000
_cell.angle_alpha   90.00
_cell.angle_beta   90.00
_cell.angle_gamma   90.00
#
_symmetry.space_group_name_H-M   'P 1'
#
loop_
_entity.id
_entity.type
_entity.pdbx_description
1 polymer ?
#
loop_
_entity_poly.entity_id
_entity_poly.type
_entity_poly.pdbx_seq_one_letter_code
_entity_poly.pdbx_strand_id
1 'polypeptide(L)'
;MTLIKKHDTPASDAPREFRHQSRDRAGLLSQLEADAPEQRRWAALDLAAFPDAADALCNRLEQETQTPVREAILTSLMQIGGNPVVCGLMPLLRSEDAALRNQVIEALQQLPEAVS
;
A
#
# COMPACT_ATOMS: atom_id res chain seq x y z
N MET A 1 -48.60 13.98 -19.73
CA MET A 1 -48.03 14.03 -18.36
C MET A 1 -48.34 12.68 -17.73
N THR A 2 -47.42 11.87 -17.24
CA THR A 2 -46.34 12.18 -16.28
C THR A 2 -45.24 11.11 -16.38
N LEU A 3 -44.00 11.51 -16.09
CA LEU A 3 -42.77 10.72 -16.20
C LEU A 3 -42.62 9.68 -15.08
N ILE A 4 -42.14 8.47 -15.40
CA ILE A 4 -41.56 7.55 -14.40
C ILE A 4 -40.04 7.67 -14.51
N LYS A 5 -39.47 8.25 -13.47
CA LYS A 5 -38.06 8.57 -13.29
C LYS A 5 -37.28 7.27 -13.04
N LYS A 6 -36.44 6.86 -14.00
CA LYS A 6 -35.38 5.88 -13.77
C LYS A 6 -34.46 6.44 -12.67
N HIS A 7 -34.36 5.72 -11.56
CA HIS A 7 -33.28 5.89 -10.62
C HIS A 7 -32.04 5.23 -11.23
N ASP A 8 -31.32 5.99 -12.04
CA ASP A 8 -29.91 5.74 -12.31
C ASP A 8 -29.17 6.06 -11.02
N THR A 9 -28.67 5.02 -10.36
CA THR A 9 -27.69 5.14 -9.29
C THR A 9 -26.41 5.69 -9.93
N PRO A 10 -25.95 6.90 -9.62
CA PRO A 10 -24.67 7.35 -10.13
C PRO A 10 -23.61 6.46 -9.50
N ALA A 11 -22.92 5.70 -10.35
CA ALA A 11 -21.65 5.08 -10.01
C ALA A 11 -20.78 6.16 -9.35
N SER A 12 -20.33 5.91 -8.12
CA SER A 12 -19.56 6.85 -7.32
C SER A 12 -18.35 7.36 -8.11
N ASP A 13 -18.49 8.55 -8.65
CA ASP A 13 -17.44 9.40 -9.20
C ASP A 13 -16.73 10.07 -8.02
N ALA A 14 -15.98 9.28 -7.25
CA ALA A 14 -15.07 9.81 -6.23
C ALA A 14 -13.75 10.22 -6.91
N PRO A 15 -13.16 11.35 -6.50
CA PRO A 15 -12.66 12.34 -7.45
C PRO A 15 -11.31 11.96 -8.07
N ARG A 16 -11.26 12.09 -9.39
CA ARG A 16 -10.02 12.01 -10.21
C ARG A 16 -9.01 13.15 -9.91
N GLU A 17 -9.26 13.96 -8.88
CA GLU A 17 -8.58 15.24 -8.60
C GLU A 17 -7.37 15.15 -7.66
N PHE A 18 -7.11 14.00 -7.02
CA PHE A 18 -5.88 13.84 -6.20
C PHE A 18 -4.61 13.50 -7.02
N ARG A 19 -4.70 13.48 -8.35
CA ARG A 19 -3.58 13.13 -9.26
C ARG A 19 -2.63 14.30 -9.58
N HIS A 20 -2.65 15.37 -8.80
CA HIS A 20 -1.95 16.63 -9.11
C HIS A 20 -0.90 17.07 -8.07
N GLN A 21 -0.36 16.14 -7.31
CA GLN A 21 0.91 16.37 -6.62
C GLN A 21 2.02 15.65 -7.38
N SER A 22 3.16 16.32 -7.52
CA SER A 22 4.37 15.76 -8.14
C SER A 22 4.63 14.36 -7.58
N ARG A 23 4.61 13.35 -8.46
CA ARG A 23 4.88 11.94 -8.11
C ARG A 23 6.37 11.68 -7.96
N ASP A 24 7.10 12.66 -7.43
CA ASP A 24 8.49 12.44 -7.07
C ASP A 24 8.53 11.64 -5.76
N ARG A 25 9.55 10.81 -5.64
CA ARG A 25 9.73 9.90 -4.49
C ARG A 25 9.58 10.62 -3.15
N ALA A 26 10.14 11.82 -3.01
CA ALA A 26 10.09 12.56 -1.76
C ALA A 26 8.65 12.97 -1.39
N GLY A 27 7.87 13.45 -2.36
CA GLY A 27 6.45 13.71 -2.19
C GLY A 27 5.65 12.48 -1.77
N LEU A 28 5.91 11.33 -2.42
CA LEU A 28 5.25 10.07 -2.08
C LEU A 28 5.61 9.57 -0.68
N LEU A 29 6.87 9.67 -0.27
CA LEU A 29 7.29 9.34 1.10
C LEU A 29 6.60 10.24 2.13
N SER A 30 6.38 11.51 1.82
CA SER A 30 5.60 12.40 2.69
C SER A 30 4.12 12.00 2.77
N GLN A 31 3.52 11.57 1.66
CA GLN A 31 2.12 11.13 1.61
C GLN A 31 1.90 9.78 2.29
N LEU A 32 2.93 8.93 2.34
CA LEU A 32 2.91 7.66 3.07
C LEU A 32 2.67 7.86 4.59
N GLU A 33 2.98 9.04 5.12
CA GLU A 33 2.74 9.42 6.52
C GLU A 33 1.52 10.34 6.71
N ALA A 34 0.69 10.54 5.68
CA ALA A 34 -0.49 11.38 5.78
C ALA A 34 -1.55 10.78 6.72
N ASP A 35 -2.31 11.63 7.43
CA ASP A 35 -3.41 11.16 8.29
C ASP A 35 -4.47 10.38 7.48
N ALA A 36 -4.77 10.86 6.28
CA ALA A 36 -5.76 10.29 5.40
C ALA A 36 -5.29 8.92 4.85
N PRO A 37 -6.01 7.82 5.15
CA PRO A 37 -5.58 6.49 4.73
C PRO A 37 -5.64 6.30 3.21
N GLU A 38 -6.51 7.02 2.51
CA GLU A 38 -6.54 7.02 1.04
C GLU A 38 -5.24 7.58 0.45
N GLN A 39 -4.68 8.64 1.02
CA GLN A 39 -3.40 9.21 0.57
C GLN A 39 -2.25 8.23 0.78
N ARG A 40 -2.19 7.61 1.97
CA ARG A 40 -1.19 6.58 2.27
C ARG A 40 -1.28 5.39 1.33
N ARG A 41 -2.50 4.93 1.05
CA ARG A 41 -2.75 3.82 0.12
C ARG A 41 -2.20 4.11 -1.27
N TRP A 42 -2.54 5.28 -1.84
CA TRP A 42 -2.06 5.65 -3.17
C TRP A 42 -0.56 5.89 -3.20
N ALA A 43 -0.02 6.54 -2.18
CA ALA A 43 1.42 6.74 -2.03
C ALA A 43 2.18 5.41 -1.98
N ALA A 44 1.69 4.44 -1.21
CA ALA A 44 2.28 3.11 -1.13
C ALA A 44 2.34 2.44 -2.51
N LEU A 45 1.22 2.44 -3.25
CA LEU A 45 1.16 1.85 -4.60
C LEU A 45 2.11 2.54 -5.58
N ASP A 46 2.17 3.88 -5.56
CA ASP A 46 3.07 4.63 -6.44
C ASP A 46 4.56 4.45 -6.03
N LEU A 47 4.85 4.18 -4.74
CA LEU A 47 6.20 3.90 -4.25
C LEU A 47 6.78 2.57 -4.73
N ALA A 48 5.96 1.66 -5.27
CA ALA A 48 6.44 0.40 -5.87
C ALA A 48 7.45 0.61 -7.01
N ALA A 49 7.43 1.79 -7.67
CA ALA A 49 8.39 2.17 -8.70
C ALA A 49 9.79 2.54 -8.15
N PHE A 50 9.97 2.60 -6.82
CA PHE A 50 11.19 3.05 -6.16
C PHE A 50 11.72 1.96 -5.22
N PRO A 51 12.68 1.11 -5.65
CA PRO A 51 13.19 0.01 -4.83
C PRO A 51 13.80 0.46 -3.49
N ASP A 52 14.33 1.68 -3.43
CA ASP A 52 14.88 2.31 -2.22
C ASP A 52 13.80 2.85 -1.26
N ALA A 53 12.51 2.63 -1.55
CA ALA A 53 11.39 2.92 -0.65
C ALA A 53 10.99 1.72 0.23
N ALA A 54 11.59 0.55 0.03
CA ALA A 54 11.25 -0.68 0.76
C ALA A 54 11.29 -0.49 2.29
N ASP A 55 12.33 0.17 2.81
CA ASP A 55 12.45 0.43 4.25
C ASP A 55 11.32 1.32 4.78
N ALA A 56 10.95 2.37 4.05
CA ALA A 56 9.87 3.27 4.43
C ALA A 56 8.51 2.55 4.42
N LEU A 57 8.27 1.70 3.42
CA LEU A 57 7.08 0.86 3.33
C LEU A 57 7.01 -0.14 4.50
N CYS A 58 8.11 -0.82 4.84
CA CYS A 58 8.16 -1.74 5.99
C CYS A 58 7.88 -1.02 7.31
N ASN A 59 8.49 0.16 7.53
CA ASN A 59 8.25 0.96 8.73
C ASN A 59 6.78 1.39 8.84
N ARG A 60 6.17 1.84 7.73
CA ARG A 60 4.75 2.22 7.71
C ARG A 60 3.85 1.02 7.99
N LEU A 61 4.18 -0.16 7.45
CA LEU A 61 3.42 -1.39 7.62
C LEU A 61 3.30 -1.82 9.09
N GLU A 62 4.36 -1.66 9.88
CA GLU A 62 4.39 -2.02 11.30
C GLU A 62 3.32 -1.28 12.11
N GLN A 63 3.03 -0.03 11.74
CA GLN A 63 2.13 0.85 12.48
C GLN A 63 0.79 1.08 11.74
N GLU A 64 0.59 0.45 10.58
CA GLU A 64 -0.61 0.64 9.79
C GLU A 64 -1.79 -0.11 10.41
N THR A 65 -2.91 0.60 10.61
CA THR A 65 -4.13 0.02 11.17
C THR A 65 -5.15 -0.32 10.08
N GLN A 66 -5.12 0.41 8.97
CA GLN A 66 -6.10 0.30 7.90
C GLN A 66 -5.75 -0.84 6.95
N THR A 67 -6.59 -1.88 6.93
CA THR A 67 -6.41 -3.06 6.06
C THR A 67 -6.15 -2.71 4.59
N PRO A 68 -6.90 -1.78 3.94
CA PRO A 68 -6.64 -1.46 2.53
C PRO A 68 -5.27 -0.81 2.29
N VAL A 69 -4.68 -0.19 3.31
CA VAL A 69 -3.34 0.42 3.22
C VAL A 69 -2.28 -0.66 3.43
N ARG A 70 -2.46 -1.59 4.38
CA ARG A 70 -1.56 -2.74 4.56
C ARG A 70 -1.43 -3.57 3.29
N GLU A 71 -2.57 -3.88 2.66
CA GLU A 71 -2.61 -4.61 1.39
C GLU A 71 -1.85 -3.88 0.29
N ALA A 72 -2.01 -2.56 0.18
CA ALA A 72 -1.28 -1.75 -0.79
C ALA A 72 0.22 -1.73 -0.53
N ILE A 73 0.64 -1.61 0.73
CA ILE A 73 2.05 -1.65 1.12
C ILE A 73 2.66 -3.02 0.78
N LEU A 74 2.02 -4.11 1.17
CA LEU A 74 2.49 -5.47 0.89
C LEU A 74 2.55 -5.75 -0.61
N THR A 75 1.54 -5.31 -1.38
CA THR A 75 1.56 -5.39 -2.85
C THR A 75 2.79 -4.69 -3.44
N SER A 76 3.11 -3.51 -2.93
CA SER A 76 4.24 -2.71 -3.40
C SER A 76 5.59 -3.34 -3.03
N LEU A 77 5.69 -3.88 -1.81
CA LEU A 77 6.86 -4.64 -1.37
C LEU A 77 7.08 -5.91 -2.20
N MET A 78 6.01 -6.64 -2.55
CA MET A 78 6.11 -7.81 -3.44
C MET A 78 6.56 -7.43 -4.86
N GLN A 79 6.14 -6.26 -5.36
CA GLN A 79 6.58 -5.74 -6.66
C GLN A 79 8.05 -5.31 -6.64
N ILE A 80 8.50 -4.68 -5.56
CA ILE A 80 9.91 -4.28 -5.37
C ILE A 80 10.78 -5.54 -5.25
N GLY A 81 10.37 -6.48 -4.40
CA GLY A 81 11.07 -7.74 -4.15
C GLY A 81 12.52 -7.58 -3.68
N GLY A 82 13.28 -8.68 -3.80
CA GLY A 82 14.70 -8.73 -3.47
C GLY A 82 15.01 -8.75 -1.97
N ASN A 83 16.31 -8.83 -1.68
CA ASN A 83 16.84 -8.98 -0.32
C ASN A 83 16.43 -7.83 0.64
N PRO A 84 16.40 -6.54 0.23
CA PRO A 84 15.96 -5.46 1.11
C PRO A 84 14.54 -5.67 1.65
N VAL A 85 13.61 -6.13 0.82
CA VAL A 85 12.22 -6.40 1.24
C VAL A 85 12.17 -7.59 2.20
N VAL A 86 12.89 -8.68 1.91
CA VAL A 86 12.97 -9.85 2.81
C VAL A 86 13.52 -9.45 4.18
N CYS A 87 14.62 -8.69 4.20
CA CYS A 87 15.23 -8.18 5.42
C CYS A 87 14.28 -7.27 6.20
N GLY A 88 13.56 -6.37 5.52
CA GLY A 88 12.62 -5.43 6.14
C GLY A 88 11.36 -6.10 6.70
N LEU A 89 10.90 -7.19 6.09
CA LEU A 89 9.72 -7.95 6.55
C LEU A 89 10.04 -8.92 7.71
N MET A 90 11.28 -9.39 7.83
CA MET A 90 11.70 -10.37 8.84
C MET A 90 11.35 -9.97 10.30
N PRO A 91 11.55 -8.71 10.73
CA PRO A 91 11.20 -8.28 12.09
C PRO A 91 9.69 -8.37 12.37
N LEU A 92 8.85 -8.13 11.35
CA LEU A 92 7.40 -8.10 11.48
C LEU A 92 6.79 -9.48 11.75
N LEU A 93 7.54 -10.56 11.48
CA LEU A 93 7.18 -11.93 11.88
C LEU A 93 7.09 -12.11 13.40
N ARG A 94 7.65 -11.17 14.18
CA ARG A 94 7.57 -11.15 15.64
C ARG A 94 6.56 -10.13 16.19
N SER A 95 5.79 -9.47 15.33
CA SER A 95 4.76 -8.52 15.77
C SER A 95 3.74 -9.21 16.68
N GLU A 96 3.17 -8.55 17.67
CA GLU A 96 2.08 -9.10 18.49
C GLU A 96 0.75 -9.16 17.71
N ASP A 97 0.60 -8.37 16.64
CA ASP A 97 -0.56 -8.40 15.75
C ASP A 97 -0.52 -9.66 14.87
N ALA A 98 -1.36 -10.64 15.21
CA ALA A 98 -1.46 -11.90 14.47
C ALA A 98 -1.90 -11.71 13.02
N ALA A 99 -2.74 -10.71 12.72
CA ALA A 99 -3.17 -10.45 11.36
C ALA A 99 -1.99 -9.92 10.53
N LEU A 100 -1.22 -8.98 11.08
CA LEU A 100 -0.01 -8.48 10.44
C LEU A 100 1.02 -9.60 10.21
N ARG A 101 1.30 -10.42 11.24
CA ARG A 101 2.24 -11.55 11.11
C ARG A 101 1.85 -12.49 9.96
N ASN A 102 0.57 -12.86 9.88
CA ASN A 102 0.09 -13.78 8.85
C ASN A 102 0.21 -13.18 7.45
N GLN A 103 -0.15 -11.90 7.29
CA GLN A 103 0.01 -11.20 6.01
C GLN A 103 1.47 -11.11 5.57
N VAL A 104 2.40 -10.92 6.52
CA VAL A 104 3.84 -10.90 6.23
C VAL A 104 4.35 -12.29 5.82
N ILE A 105 3.88 -13.36 6.48
CA ILE A 105 4.20 -14.74 6.09
C ILE A 105 3.73 -15.01 4.65
N GLU A 106 2.50 -14.64 4.33
CA GLU A 106 1.96 -14.79 2.97
C GLU A 106 2.79 -14.01 1.95
N ALA A 107 3.13 -12.74 2.24
CA ALA A 107 3.94 -11.93 1.34
C ALA A 107 5.34 -12.54 1.10
N LEU A 108 6.01 -13.03 2.15
CA LEU A 108 7.31 -13.70 2.03
C LEU A 108 7.24 -14.99 1.20
N GLN A 109 6.13 -15.73 1.27
CA GLN A 109 5.90 -16.93 0.45
C GLN A 109 5.63 -16.61 -1.03
N GLN A 110 5.05 -15.42 -1.31
CA GLN A 110 4.73 -14.97 -2.67
C GLN A 110 5.89 -14.23 -3.34
N LEU A 111 6.90 -13.79 -2.59
CA LEU A 111 8.11 -13.25 -3.19
C LEU A 111 8.70 -14.30 -4.12
N PRO A 112 9.05 -13.94 -5.38
CA PRO A 112 9.76 -14.86 -6.25
C PRO A 112 10.98 -15.34 -5.48
N GLU A 113 11.24 -16.66 -5.49
CA GLU A 113 12.41 -17.24 -4.82
C GLU A 113 13.58 -16.31 -5.11
N ALA A 114 14.18 -15.76 -4.06
CA ALA A 114 15.43 -15.05 -4.20
C ALA A 114 16.44 -16.12 -4.61
N VAL A 115 16.52 -16.38 -5.92
CA VAL A 115 17.29 -17.48 -6.48
C VAL A 115 18.75 -17.12 -6.28
N SER A 116 19.32 -17.68 -5.20
CA SER A 116 20.75 -17.81 -4.86
C SER A 116 21.58 -16.54 -4.67
#